data_AF-A0A9X9F2V0-F1
#
_entry.id   AF-A0A9X9F2V0-F1
#
_cell.length_a   1.000
_cell.length_b   1.000
_cell.length_c   1.000
_cell.angle_alpha   90.00
_cell.angle_beta   90.00
_cell.angle_gamma   90.00
#
_symmetry.space_group_name_H-M   'P 1'
#
loop_
_entity.id
_entity.type
_entity.pdbx_description
1 polymer ?
#
loop_
_entity_poly.entity_id
_entity_poly.type
_entity_poly.pdbx_seq_one_letter_code
_entity_poly.pdbx_strand_id
1 'polypeptide(L)'
;MFKLIQNEFLKLHAKKGMYILMGVIAALEILGTLAMLKWGKGDEFKGSYLDYANSEIGLIVLFTTIFGITLAARTLTDEFQKGTIKQLLIRPRKRLAVLFSKYITVLLAMLFIVLAGMLIAMIIGGIVMDG
;
A
#
# COMPACT_ATOMS: atom_id res chain seq x y z
N MET A 1 -3.64 9.25 22.63
CA MET A 1 -3.74 9.35 21.15
C MET A 1 -3.62 8.00 20.46
N PHE A 2 -2.81 7.09 20.99
CA PHE A 2 -2.65 5.73 20.48
C PHE A 2 -3.96 4.97 20.22
N LYS A 3 -4.91 4.99 21.17
CA LYS A 3 -6.25 4.37 20.98
C LYS A 3 -7.03 4.93 19.77
N LEU A 4 -6.79 6.18 19.36
CA LEU A 4 -7.42 6.75 18.16
C LEU A 4 -6.80 6.20 16.88
N ILE A 5 -5.47 6.11 16.86
CA ILE A 5 -4.70 5.52 15.76
C ILE A 5 -5.13 4.07 15.58
N GLN A 6 -5.23 3.29 16.66
CA GLN A 6 -5.71 1.91 16.62
C GLN A 6 -7.12 1.81 16.03
N ASN A 7 -8.05 2.68 16.45
CA ASN A 7 -9.41 2.67 15.91
C ASN A 7 -9.46 2.99 14.40
N GLU A 8 -8.72 4.00 13.95
CA GLU A 8 -8.67 4.33 12.53
C GLU A 8 -7.95 3.25 11.72
N PHE A 9 -6.90 2.63 12.27
CA PHE A 9 -6.19 1.51 11.64
C PHE A 9 -7.09 0.28 11.47
N LEU A 10 -7.88 -0.06 12.48
CA LEU A 10 -8.88 -1.13 12.41
C LEU A 10 -9.96 -0.84 11.36
N LYS A 11 -10.46 0.40 11.28
CA LYS A 11 -11.41 0.81 10.22
C LYS A 11 -10.80 0.68 8.83
N LEU A 12 -9.51 0.99 8.69
CA LEU A 12 -8.79 0.91 7.43
C LEU A 12 -8.60 -0.56 6.99
N HIS A 13 -8.26 -1.46 7.91
CA HIS A 13 -8.15 -2.90 7.66
C HIS A 13 -9.51 -3.57 7.42
N ALA A 14 -10.57 -3.09 8.05
CA ALA A 14 -11.93 -3.57 7.81
C ALA A 14 -12.41 -3.26 6.37
N LYS A 15 -11.82 -2.26 5.70
CA LYS A 15 -12.10 -1.98 4.29
C LYS A 15 -11.22 -2.89 3.41
N LYS A 16 -11.86 -3.66 2.54
CA LYS A 16 -11.18 -4.58 1.60
C LYS A 16 -10.20 -3.89 0.64
N GLY A 17 -10.24 -2.56 0.50
CA GLY A 17 -9.43 -1.80 -0.47
C GLY A 17 -7.93 -2.02 -0.34
N MET A 18 -7.40 -2.13 0.88
CA MET A 18 -5.97 -2.37 1.10
C MET A 18 -5.51 -3.74 0.59
N TYR A 19 -6.30 -4.78 0.85
CA TYR A 19 -6.04 -6.14 0.35
C TYR A 19 -6.21 -6.24 -1.17
N ILE A 20 -7.18 -5.52 -1.74
CA ILE A 20 -7.36 -5.44 -3.20
C ILE A 20 -6.11 -4.83 -3.84
N LEU A 21 -5.56 -3.75 -3.28
CA LEU A 21 -4.33 -3.16 -3.80
C LEU A 21 -3.16 -4.14 -3.76
N MET A 22 -2.94 -4.83 -2.63
CA MET A 22 -1.86 -5.83 -2.56
C MET A 22 -2.01 -6.90 -3.63
N GLY A 23 -3.25 -7.35 -3.91
CA GLY A 23 -3.51 -8.29 -5.01
C GLY A 23 -3.20 -7.70 -6.39
N VAL A 24 -3.51 -6.42 -6.62
CA VAL A 24 -3.19 -5.72 -7.88
C VAL A 24 -1.68 -5.55 -8.05
N ILE A 25 -0.96 -5.15 -7.02
CA ILE A 25 0.50 -5.02 -7.05
C ILE A 25 1.15 -6.38 -7.35
N ALA A 26 0.74 -7.44 -6.63
CA ALA A 26 1.25 -8.79 -6.88
C ALA A 26 0.97 -9.26 -8.32
N ALA A 27 -0.22 -8.98 -8.85
CA ALA A 27 -0.56 -9.32 -10.23
C ALA A 27 0.30 -8.54 -11.24
N LEU A 28 0.60 -7.27 -10.98
CA LEU A 28 1.47 -6.46 -11.84
C LEU A 28 2.91 -6.94 -11.83
N GLU A 29 3.46 -7.32 -10.67
CA GLU A 29 4.80 -7.92 -10.56
C GLU A 29 4.89 -9.24 -11.35
N ILE A 30 3.88 -10.11 -11.22
CA ILE A 30 3.80 -11.36 -12.01
C ILE A 30 3.70 -11.06 -13.50
N LEU A 31 2.91 -10.07 -13.91
CA LEU A 31 2.84 -9.68 -15.32
C LEU A 31 4.16 -9.10 -15.82
N GLY A 32 4.88 -8.34 -14.99
CA GLY A 32 6.21 -7.82 -15.26
C GLY A 32 7.20 -8.94 -15.58
N THR A 33 7.28 -9.94 -14.71
CA THR A 33 8.13 -11.12 -14.96
C THR A 33 7.75 -11.91 -16.20
N LEU A 34 6.46 -12.17 -16.43
CA LEU A 34 6.01 -12.89 -17.62
C LEU A 34 6.31 -12.12 -18.91
N ALA A 35 6.22 -10.79 -18.89
CA ALA A 35 6.60 -9.95 -20.00
C ALA A 35 8.11 -10.03 -20.26
N MET A 36 8.95 -9.98 -19.21
CA MET A 36 10.39 -10.18 -19.33
C MET A 36 10.72 -11.58 -19.89
N LEU A 37 10.01 -12.63 -19.48
CA LEU A 37 10.26 -13.99 -19.98
C LEU A 37 9.89 -14.16 -21.46
N LYS A 38 8.86 -13.45 -21.94
CA LYS A 38 8.39 -13.56 -23.33
C LYS A 38 9.06 -12.58 -24.30
N TRP A 39 9.42 -11.39 -23.83
CA TRP A 39 9.90 -10.28 -24.65
C TRP A 39 11.29 -9.78 -24.24
N GLY A 40 11.79 -10.20 -23.08
CA GLY A 40 13.11 -9.80 -22.58
C GLY A 40 14.24 -10.51 -23.31
N LYS A 41 15.39 -9.84 -23.38
CA LYS A 41 16.62 -10.44 -23.90
C LYS A 41 17.16 -11.37 -22.81
N GLY A 42 17.50 -12.61 -23.17
CA GLY A 42 17.87 -13.67 -22.22
C GLY A 42 19.06 -13.39 -21.27
N ASP A 43 19.77 -12.27 -21.44
CA ASP A 43 20.79 -11.81 -20.48
C ASP A 43 20.22 -11.06 -19.26
N GLU A 44 18.94 -10.68 -19.26
CA GLU A 44 18.29 -9.94 -18.15
C GLU A 44 18.04 -10.80 -16.90
N PHE A 45 18.20 -12.13 -16.99
CA PHE A 45 17.97 -13.07 -15.89
C PHE A 45 19.22 -13.45 -15.09
N LYS A 46 20.39 -12.86 -15.39
CA LYS A 46 21.66 -13.15 -14.71
C LYS A 46 21.92 -12.26 -13.48
N GLY A 47 20.92 -12.11 -12.61
CA GLY A 47 21.00 -11.28 -11.39
C GLY A 47 20.56 -12.04 -10.14
N SER A 48 20.76 -11.45 -8.97
CA SER A 48 20.22 -11.97 -7.71
C SER A 48 18.75 -11.55 -7.53
N TYR A 49 18.00 -12.21 -6.65
CA TYR A 49 16.65 -11.79 -6.24
C TYR A 49 16.57 -10.31 -5.80
N LEU A 50 17.67 -9.74 -5.29
CA LEU A 50 17.75 -8.33 -4.92
C LEU A 50 17.76 -7.39 -6.14
N ASP A 51 18.38 -7.80 -7.25
CA ASP A 51 18.42 -7.01 -8.48
C ASP A 51 17.04 -6.95 -9.11
N TYR A 52 16.32 -8.07 -9.10
CA TYR A 52 14.92 -8.11 -9.49
C TYR A 52 14.05 -7.21 -8.62
N ALA A 53 14.15 -7.32 -7.29
CA ALA A 53 13.39 -6.48 -6.37
C ALA A 53 13.66 -4.99 -6.62
N ASN A 54 14.92 -4.59 -6.81
CA ASN A 54 15.31 -3.21 -7.12
C ASN A 54 14.68 -2.68 -8.42
N SER A 55 14.51 -3.54 -9.43
CA SER A 55 13.86 -3.16 -10.69
C SER A 55 12.38 -2.85 -10.54
N GLU A 56 11.69 -3.55 -9.62
CA GLU A 56 10.25 -3.40 -9.36
C GLU A 56 9.92 -2.30 -8.35
N ILE A 57 10.90 -1.78 -7.60
CA ILE A 57 10.69 -0.70 -6.60
C ILE A 57 9.94 0.48 -7.20
N GLY A 58 10.30 0.88 -8.42
CA GLY A 58 9.66 2.03 -9.09
C GLY A 58 8.16 1.82 -9.29
N LEU A 59 7.77 0.61 -9.71
CA LEU A 59 6.37 0.24 -9.92
C LEU A 59 5.62 0.18 -8.58
N ILE A 60 6.19 -0.51 -7.58
CA ILE A 60 5.60 -0.65 -6.24
C ILE A 60 5.33 0.72 -5.62
N VAL A 61 6.31 1.63 -5.66
CA VAL A 61 6.19 2.97 -5.08
C VAL A 61 5.17 3.83 -5.83
N LEU A 62 5.14 3.77 -7.17
CA LEU A 62 4.18 4.53 -7.97
C LEU A 62 2.73 4.16 -7.62
N PHE A 63 2.40 2.87 -7.68
CA PHE A 63 1.04 2.40 -7.39
C PHE A 63 0.65 2.62 -5.93
N THR A 64 1.57 2.41 -5.00
CA THR A 64 1.32 2.68 -3.58
C THR A 64 1.06 4.16 -3.33
N THR A 65 1.75 5.06 -4.01
CA THR A 65 1.56 6.51 -3.85
C THR A 65 0.18 6.95 -4.36
N ILE A 66 -0.20 6.53 -5.57
CA ILE A 66 -1.51 6.85 -6.15
C ILE A 66 -2.63 6.32 -5.25
N PHE A 67 -2.51 5.06 -4.80
CA PHE A 67 -3.50 4.49 -3.90
C PHE A 67 -3.53 5.19 -2.55
N GLY A 68 -2.36 5.50 -1.97
CA GLY A 68 -2.23 6.21 -0.70
C GLY A 68 -2.96 7.54 -0.70
N ILE A 69 -2.81 8.33 -1.78
CA ILE A 69 -3.50 9.61 -1.95
C ILE A 69 -5.02 9.40 -2.03
N THR A 70 -5.49 8.44 -2.83
CA THR A 70 -6.94 8.17 -2.94
C THR A 70 -7.54 7.65 -1.63
N LEU A 71 -6.81 6.82 -0.89
CA LEU A 71 -7.21 6.30 0.41
C LEU A 71 -7.30 7.44 1.44
N ALA A 72 -6.31 8.33 1.48
CA ALA A 72 -6.32 9.52 2.32
C ALA A 72 -7.57 10.37 2.04
N ALA A 73 -7.82 10.71 0.76
CA ALA A 73 -8.98 11.48 0.35
C ALA A 73 -10.29 10.81 0.79
N ARG A 74 -10.41 9.50 0.59
CA ARG A 74 -11.61 8.73 0.96
C ARG A 74 -11.87 8.70 2.46
N THR A 75 -10.83 8.54 3.28
CA THR A 75 -10.99 8.56 4.74
C THR A 75 -11.45 9.91 5.27
N LEU A 76 -11.18 10.99 4.53
CA LEU A 76 -11.66 12.33 4.83
C LEU A 76 -13.11 12.48 4.35
N THR A 77 -13.40 12.19 3.08
CA THR A 77 -14.72 12.40 2.47
C THR A 77 -15.81 11.50 3.06
N ASP A 78 -15.50 10.25 3.42
CA ASP A 78 -16.46 9.33 4.04
C ASP A 78 -17.03 9.89 5.38
N GLU A 79 -16.24 10.67 6.12
CA GLU A 79 -16.65 11.30 7.39
C GLU A 79 -17.49 12.55 7.14
N PHE A 80 -17.16 13.32 6.09
CA PHE A 80 -17.96 14.47 5.66
C PHE A 80 -19.33 14.02 5.15
N GLN A 81 -19.38 12.98 4.30
CA GLN A 81 -20.62 12.46 3.73
C GLN A 81 -21.55 11.84 4.79
N LYS A 82 -21.01 11.06 5.73
CA LYS A 82 -21.83 10.42 6.78
C LYS A 82 -22.28 11.36 7.89
N GLY A 83 -21.84 12.63 7.87
CA GLY A 83 -22.14 13.60 8.91
C GLY A 83 -21.52 13.26 10.29
N THR A 84 -20.67 12.24 10.38
CA THR A 84 -20.02 11.79 11.61
C THR A 84 -19.05 12.82 12.17
N ILE A 85 -18.61 13.78 11.35
CA ILE A 85 -17.90 14.99 11.82
C ILE A 85 -18.71 15.70 12.90
N LYS A 86 -20.04 15.83 12.74
CA LYS A 86 -20.89 16.47 13.75
C LYS A 86 -20.89 15.68 15.07
N GLN A 87 -20.89 14.35 15.02
CA GLN A 87 -20.79 13.49 16.21
C GLN A 87 -19.39 13.55 16.87
N LEU A 88 -18.32 13.66 16.07
CA LEU A 88 -16.95 13.86 16.54
C LEU A 88 -16.77 15.22 17.21
N LEU A 89 -17.46 16.26 16.73
CA LEU A 89 -17.41 17.62 17.28
C LEU A 89 -18.14 17.78 18.62
N ILE A 90 -19.08 16.89 18.94
CA ILE A 90 -19.79 16.88 20.23
C ILE A 90 -18.96 16.18 21.33
N ARG A 91 -18.01 15.31 20.96
CA ARG A 91 -17.06 14.70 21.91
C ARG A 91 -15.82 15.59 22.10
N PRO A 92 -15.30 15.80 23.33
CA PRO A 92 -14.24 16.76 23.62
C PRO A 92 -12.85 16.23 23.21
N ARG A 93 -12.63 16.08 21.90
CA ARG A 93 -11.33 15.71 21.31
C ARG A 93 -10.82 16.88 20.48
N LYS A 94 -9.54 17.23 20.65
CA LYS A 94 -8.88 18.26 19.84
C LYS A 94 -8.94 17.86 18.35
N ARG A 95 -9.47 18.73 17.48
CA ARG A 95 -9.67 18.46 16.03
C ARG A 95 -8.38 18.02 15.32
N LEU A 96 -7.26 18.67 15.65
CA LEU A 96 -5.94 18.32 15.13
C LEU A 96 -5.51 16.90 15.52
N ALA A 97 -5.87 16.42 16.72
CA ALA A 97 -5.51 15.08 17.15
C ALA A 97 -6.22 13.99 16.34
N VAL A 98 -7.43 14.28 15.82
CA VAL A 98 -8.18 13.36 14.95
C VAL A 98 -7.57 13.33 13.56
N LEU A 99 -7.33 14.50 12.96
CA LEU A 99 -6.69 14.61 11.64
C LEU A 99 -5.30 13.97 11.63
N PHE A 100 -4.49 14.23 12.67
CA PHE A 100 -3.16 13.65 12.82
C PHE A 100 -3.18 12.12 12.95
N SER A 101 -4.18 11.57 13.65
CA SER A 101 -4.32 10.11 13.73
C SER A 101 -4.63 9.47 12.38
N LYS A 102 -5.47 10.10 11.54
CA LYS A 102 -5.79 9.63 10.19
C LYS A 102 -4.55 9.68 9.29
N TYR A 103 -3.82 10.79 9.34
CA TYR A 103 -2.56 10.94 8.59
C TYR A 103 -1.57 9.82 8.92
N ILE A 104 -1.31 9.57 10.21
CA ILE A 104 -0.43 8.47 10.63
C ILE A 104 -0.95 7.11 10.16
N THR A 105 -2.27 6.87 10.23
CA THR A 105 -2.82 5.57 9.82
C THR A 105 -2.65 5.30 8.33
N VAL A 106 -2.77 6.34 7.49
CA VAL A 106 -2.55 6.20 6.04
C VAL A 106 -1.06 6.02 5.75
N LEU A 107 -0.18 6.76 6.41
CA LEU A 107 1.28 6.56 6.29
C LEU A 107 1.70 5.13 6.66
N LEU A 108 1.18 4.60 7.77
CA LEU A 108 1.48 3.24 8.21
C LEU A 108 0.97 2.20 7.20
N ALA A 109 -0.21 2.43 6.62
CA ALA A 109 -0.76 1.58 5.58
C ALA A 109 0.08 1.58 4.30
N MET A 110 0.54 2.76 3.85
CA MET A 110 1.44 2.87 2.70
C MET A 110 2.77 2.16 2.95
N LEU A 111 3.37 2.35 4.13
CA LEU A 111 4.59 1.65 4.50
C LEU A 111 4.42 0.14 4.47
N PHE A 112 3.30 -0.37 5.02
CA PHE A 112 3.00 -1.79 5.00
C PHE A 112 2.85 -2.33 3.57
N ILE A 113 2.17 -1.59 2.68
CA ILE A 113 2.00 -2.00 1.27
C ILE A 113 3.37 -2.08 0.56
N VAL A 114 4.26 -1.09 0.75
CA VAL A 114 5.60 -1.12 0.15
C VAL A 114 6.41 -2.31 0.65
N LEU A 115 6.38 -2.57 1.96
CA LEU A 115 7.08 -3.73 2.53
C LEU A 115 6.52 -5.06 2.02
N ALA A 116 5.20 -5.18 1.92
CA ALA A 116 4.56 -6.37 1.38
C ALA A 116 4.91 -6.56 -0.11
N GLY A 117 4.86 -5.49 -0.93
CA GLY A 117 5.28 -5.54 -2.33
C GLY A 117 6.73 -5.96 -2.50
N MET A 118 7.66 -5.37 -1.72
CA MET A 118 9.06 -5.80 -1.73
C MET A 118 9.24 -7.29 -1.39
N LEU A 119 8.53 -7.79 -0.38
CA LEU A 119 8.61 -9.21 -0.02
C LEU A 119 8.11 -10.11 -1.16
N ILE A 120 7.04 -9.72 -1.85
CA ILE A 120 6.50 -10.47 -2.98
C ILE A 120 7.49 -10.45 -4.14
N ALA A 121 8.04 -9.28 -4.48
CA ALA A 121 9.07 -9.13 -5.51
C ALA A 121 10.32 -9.98 -5.20
N MET A 122 10.79 -10.02 -3.95
CA MET A 122 11.93 -10.87 -3.56
C MET A 122 11.62 -12.37 -3.72
N ILE A 123 10.40 -12.81 -3.37
CA ILE A 123 9.99 -14.21 -3.54
C ILE A 123 9.94 -14.56 -5.04
N ILE A 124 9.34 -13.70 -5.86
CA ILE A 124 9.23 -13.89 -7.31
C ILE A 124 10.64 -13.92 -7.93
N GLY A 125 11.50 -12.96 -7.58
CA GLY A 125 12.88 -12.90 -8.06
C GLY A 125 13.70 -14.13 -7.69
N GLY A 126 13.53 -14.64 -6.47
CA GLY A 126 14.19 -15.88 -6.04
C GLY A 126 13.73 -17.12 -6.84
N ILE A 127 12.47 -17.18 -7.26
CA ILE A 127 11.95 -18.29 -8.08
C ILE A 127 12.42 -18.17 -9.54
N VAL A 128 12.50 -16.95 -10.08
CA VAL A 128 12.74 -16.71 -11.51
C VAL A 128 14.22 -16.60 -11.86
N MET A 129 15.07 -16.04 -10.97
CA MET A 129 16.49 -15.79 -11.26
C MET A 129 17.45 -16.77 -10.57
N ASP A 130 17.15 -17.23 -9.35
CA ASP A 130 17.99 -18.19 -8.59
C ASP A 130 17.47 -19.65 -8.69
N GLY A 131 16.38 -19.87 -9.44
CA GLY A 131 15.72 -21.17 -9.65
C GLY A 131 16.10 -21.89 -10.94
#